data_AF-A0A645GCN8-F1
#
_entry.id   AF-A0A645GCN8-F1
#
_cell.length_a   1.000
_cell.length_b   1.000
_cell.length_c   1.000
_cell.angle_alpha   90.00
_cell.angle_beta   90.00
_cell.angle_gamma   90.00
#
_symmetry.space_group_name_H-M   'P 1'
#
loop_
_entity.id
_entity.type
_entity.pdbx_description
1 polymer ?
#
loop_
_entity_poly.entity_id
_entity_poly.type
_entity_poly.pdbx_seq_one_letter_code
_entity_poly.pdbx_strand_id
1 'polypeptide(L)' 'MSLERSIERMQQRLAQAATRLELLNPQHALARGYALLTDAEGRTVTSVRQAPVGTALTARVADGALDVVVTPPRLL' A
#
# COMPACT_ATOMS: atom_id res chain seq x y z
N MET A 1 35.72 -13.30 -20.41
CA MET A 1 35.41 -14.23 -19.31
C MET A 1 35.24 -13.59 -17.91
N SER A 2 36.17 -12.81 -17.34
CA SER A 2 35.95 -12.20 -16.00
C SER A 2 34.99 -11.00 -16.02
N LEU A 3 35.05 -10.21 -17.11
CA LEU A 3 34.21 -9.03 -17.32
C LEU A 3 32.74 -9.40 -17.54
N GLU A 4 32.48 -10.40 -18.39
CA GLU A 4 31.11 -10.94 -18.64
C GLU A 4 30.48 -11.44 -17.33
N ARG A 5 31.21 -12.22 -16.53
CA ARG A 5 30.74 -12.68 -15.22
C ARG A 5 30.50 -11.53 -14.24
N SER A 6 31.21 -10.42 -14.35
CA SER A 6 30.98 -9.23 -13.53
C SER A 6 29.67 -8.53 -13.90
N ILE A 7 29.42 -8.41 -15.21
CA ILE A 7 28.20 -7.82 -15.76
C ILE A 7 26.97 -8.67 -15.41
N GLU A 8 27.04 -9.99 -15.58
CA GLU A 8 25.96 -10.91 -15.21
C GLU A 8 25.58 -10.79 -13.73
N ARG A 9 26.57 -10.73 -12.83
CA ARG A 9 26.33 -10.56 -11.39
C ARG A 9 25.69 -9.21 -11.07
N MET A 10 26.07 -8.15 -11.78
CA MET A 10 25.47 -6.82 -11.59
C MET A 10 24.02 -6.80 -12.06
N GLN A 11 23.72 -7.42 -13.20
CA GLN A 11 22.36 -7.57 -13.71
C GLN A 11 21.48 -8.39 -12.77
N GLN A 12 21.99 -9.50 -12.23
CA GLN A 12 21.27 -10.31 -11.23
C GLN A 12 20.96 -9.51 -9.95
N ARG A 13 21.91 -8.71 -9.47
CA ARG A 13 21.69 -7.84 -8.29
C ARG A 13 20.65 -6.75 -8.58
N LEU A 14 20.67 -6.16 -9.77
CA LEU A 14 19.67 -5.19 -10.20
C LEU A 14 18.28 -5.81 -10.27
N ALA A 15 18.14 -6.98 -10.90
CA ALA A 15 16.88 -7.70 -11.01
C ALA A 15 16.31 -8.05 -9.62
N GLN A 16 17.14 -8.56 -8.71
CA GLN A 16 16.72 -8.85 -7.34
C GLN A 16 16.29 -7.59 -6.56
N ALA A 17 16.98 -6.47 -6.77
CA ALA A 17 16.60 -5.19 -6.15
C ALA A 17 15.26 -4.69 -6.71
N ALA A 18 15.02 -4.81 -8.01
CA ALA A 18 13.76 -4.46 -8.65
C ALA A 18 12.59 -5.31 -8.13
N THR A 19 12.74 -6.63 -8.07
CA THR A 19 11.72 -7.52 -7.49
C THR A 19 11.41 -7.20 -6.03
N ARG A 20 12.43 -6.89 -5.22
CA ARG A 20 12.22 -6.46 -3.83
C ARG A 20 11.47 -5.13 -3.74
N LEU A 21 11.75 -4.19 -4.64
CA LEU A 21 11.07 -2.91 -4.71
C LEU A 21 9.59 -3.08 -5.12
N GLU A 22 9.30 -3.98 -6.06
CA GLU A 22 7.93 -4.34 -6.46
C GLU A 22 7.14 -4.98 -5.32
N LEU A 23 7.77 -5.83 -4.50
CA LEU A 23 7.13 -6.43 -3.33
C LEU A 23 6.84 -5.40 -2.23
N LEU A 24 7.60 -4.30 -2.19
CA LEU A 24 7.39 -3.17 -1.30
C LEU A 24 6.48 -2.10 -1.90
N ASN A 25 6.02 -2.25 -3.16
CA ASN A 25 5.18 -1.26 -3.81
C ASN A 25 3.76 -1.32 -3.21
N PRO A 26 3.31 -0.32 -2.43
CA PRO A 26 1.98 -0.30 -1.82
C PRO A 26 0.86 -0.33 -2.88
N GLN A 27 1.15 0.03 -4.13
CA GLN A 27 0.21 -0.04 -5.25
C GLN A 27 -0.23 -1.48 -5.57
N HIS A 28 0.62 -2.49 -5.33
CA HIS A 28 0.25 -3.89 -5.53
C HIS A 28 -0.73 -4.40 -4.47
N ALA A 29 -0.76 -3.79 -3.27
CA ALA A 29 -1.84 -4.06 -2.32
C ALA A 29 -3.15 -3.43 -2.84
N LEU A 30 -3.12 -2.18 -3.29
CA LEU A 30 -4.32 -1.52 -3.80
C LEU A 30 -4.93 -2.24 -5.02
N ALA A 31 -4.11 -2.73 -5.94
CA ALA A 31 -4.55 -3.50 -7.11
C ALA A 31 -5.23 -4.84 -6.76
N ARG A 32 -5.00 -5.37 -5.54
CA ARG A 32 -5.65 -6.59 -5.03
C ARG A 32 -6.98 -6.31 -4.31
N GLY A 33 -7.47 -5.08 -4.37
CA GLY A 33 -8.74 -4.67 -3.76
C GLY A 33 -8.60 -4.17 -2.32
N TYR A 34 -7.40 -3.84 -1.86
CA TYR A 34 -7.20 -3.17 -0.58
C TYR A 34 -7.31 -1.65 -0.72
N ALA A 35 -7.59 -0.97 0.40
CA ALA A 35 -7.57 0.49 0.49
C ALA A 35 -6.58 0.95 1.57
N LEU A 36 -5.91 2.07 1.32
CA LEU A 36 -5.17 2.81 2.34
C LEU A 36 -6.12 3.84 2.97
N LEU A 37 -6.37 3.71 4.26
CA LEU A 37 -7.20 4.65 5.01
C LEU A 37 -6.35 5.77 5.62
N THR A 38 -6.76 7.02 5.44
CA THR A 38 -6.13 8.19 6.08
C THR A 38 -7.14 9.07 6.79
N ASP A 39 -6.73 9.67 7.90
CA ASP A 39 -7.48 10.71 8.61
C ASP A 39 -7.46 12.05 7.84
N ALA A 40 -8.15 13.06 8.38
CA ALA A 40 -8.22 14.41 7.80
C ALA A 40 -6.85 15.12 7.73
N GLU A 41 -5.89 14.71 8.56
CA GLU A 41 -4.52 15.21 8.52
C GLU A 41 -3.60 14.37 7.62
N GLY A 42 -4.14 13.38 6.92
CA GLY A 42 -3.42 12.50 6.00
C GLY A 42 -2.61 11.39 6.68
N ARG A 43 -2.83 11.12 7.98
CA ARG A 43 -2.14 10.04 8.70
C ARG A 43 -2.84 8.71 8.44
N THR A 44 -2.04 7.66 8.23
CA THR A 44 -2.57 6.32 7.99
C THR A 44 -3.31 5.78 9.22
N VAL A 45 -4.52 5.29 9.01
CA VAL A 45 -5.31 4.55 10.00
C VAL A 45 -4.93 3.08 9.93
N THR A 46 -4.35 2.54 11.00
CA THR A 46 -3.92 1.14 11.11
C THR A 46 -4.61 0.38 12.24
N SER A 47 -5.40 1.06 13.07
CA SER A 47 -6.16 0.48 14.18
C SER A 47 -7.58 1.03 14.23
N VAL A 48 -8.55 0.19 14.59
CA VAL A 48 -9.95 0.59 14.79
C VAL A 48 -10.11 1.68 15.85
N ARG A 49 -9.17 1.79 16.80
CA ARG A 49 -9.20 2.83 17.84
C ARG A 49 -8.95 4.24 17.30
N GLN A 50 -8.32 4.35 16.14
CA GLN A 50 -8.03 5.64 15.47
C GLN A 50 -9.21 6.15 14.64
N ALA A 51 -10.23 5.31 14.43
CA ALA A 51 -11.40 5.64 13.64
C ALA A 51 -12.71 5.32 14.39
N PRO A 52 -13.05 6.09 15.44
CA PRO A 52 -14.36 6.00 16.09
C PRO A 52 -15.53 6.19 15.11
N VAL A 53 -16.73 5.79 15.54
CA VAL A 53 -17.97 6.04 14.77
C VAL A 53 -18.12 7.54 14.52
N GLY A 54 -18.47 7.89 13.28
CA GLY A 54 -18.61 9.26 12.80
C GLY A 54 -17.33 9.86 12.21
N THR A 55 -16.17 9.20 12.35
CA THR A 55 -14.92 9.70 11.76
C THR A 55 -15.00 9.67 10.23
N ALA A 56 -14.74 10.83 9.62
CA ALA A 56 -14.52 10.96 8.18
C ALA A 56 -13.08 10.55 7.84
N LEU A 57 -12.93 9.71 6.84
CA LEU A 57 -11.64 9.22 6.35
C LEU A 57 -11.61 9.28 4.82
N THR A 58 -10.41 9.22 4.27
CA THR A 58 -10.20 8.97 2.84
C THR A 58 -9.72 7.54 2.66
N ALA A 59 -10.39 6.78 1.77
CA ALA A 59 -9.96 5.46 1.35
C ALA A 59 -9.34 5.56 -0.05
N ARG A 60 -8.02 5.40 -0.15
CA ARG A 60 -7.32 5.38 -1.44
C ARG A 60 -7.22 3.96 -1.97
N VAL A 61 -7.72 3.75 -3.19
CA VAL A 61 -7.71 2.50 -3.95
C VAL A 61 -6.85 2.67 -5.21
N ALA A 62 -6.77 1.63 -6.05
CA ALA A 62 -5.85 1.62 -7.19
C ALA A 62 -6.11 2.73 -8.22
N ASP A 63 -7.37 3.12 -8.39
CA ASP A 63 -7.84 4.04 -9.44
C ASP A 63 -8.29 5.41 -8.90
N GLY A 64 -8.22 5.63 -7.58
CA GLY A 64 -8.69 6.88 -7.01
C GLY A 64 -8.81 6.87 -5.49
N ALA A 65 -9.64 7.78 -4.99
CA ALA A 65 -9.94 7.92 -3.58
C ALA A 65 -11.43 8.09 -3.36
N LEU A 66 -11.90 7.61 -2.22
CA LEU A 66 -13.28 7.68 -1.77
C LEU A 66 -13.32 8.40 -0.43
N ASP A 67 -14.29 9.28 -0.25
CA ASP A 67 -14.62 9.81 1.07
C ASP A 67 -15.55 8.82 1.77
N VAL A 68 -15.18 8.42 2.98
CA VAL A 68 -15.91 7.42 3.77
C VAL A 68 -16.15 7.92 5.19
N VAL A 69 -17.19 7.40 5.84
CA VAL A 69 -17.48 7.67 7.24
C VAL A 69 -17.64 6.36 8.00
N VAL A 70 -17.07 6.29 9.20
CA VAL A 70 -17.23 5.11 10.06
C VAL A 70 -18.66 5.07 10.61
N THR A 71 -19.37 3.98 10.35
CA THR A 71 -20.70 3.74 10.89
C THR A 71 -20.64 2.76 12.07
N PRO A 72 -21.69 2.71 12.92
CA PRO A 72 -21.83 1.61 13.87
C PRO A 72 -21.74 0.25 13.18
N PRO A 73 -21.13 -0.77 13.80
CA PRO A 73 -21.14 -2.12 13.26
C PRO A 73 -22.58 -2.60 13.14
N ARG A 74 -22.95 -3.13 11.97
CA ARG A 74 -24.24 -3.81 11.80
C ARG A 74 -24.20 -5.11 12.60
N LEU A 75 -25.03 -5.20 13.64
CA LEU A 75 -25.32 -6.47 14.29
C LEU A 75 -26.18 -7.28 13.30
N LEU A 76 -25.66 -8.43 12.87
CA LEU A 76 -26.41 -9.41 12.08
C LEU A 76 -27.34 -10.21 13.00
#